data_AF-A0A7V8Z5G4-F1
#
_entry.id   AF-A0A7V8Z5G4-F1
#
_cell.length_a   1.000
_cell.length_b   1.000
_cell.length_c   1.000
_cell.angle_alpha   90.00
_cell.angle_beta   90.00
_cell.angle_gamma   90.00
#
_symmetry.space_group_name_H-M   'P 1'
#
loop_
_entity.id
_entity.type
_entity.pdbx_description
1 polymer ?
#
loop_
_entity_poly.entity_id
_entity_poly.type
_entity_poly.pdbx_seq_one_letter_code
_entity_poly.pdbx_strand_id
1 'polypeptide(L)'
;MTAPTDVTAEGAPPPTPAATTAAAAKLDPPQVSPSSTAPVPPPSTPPPRALDRVPNPTPPPGSAVHPIDAPPHDSALHLDEDAPGSPTSGGKGGGLGQRLLIAGIVAAVIAGWFVVLAWVTGDDPGTDSGRATATTAATGGTGTSPVAGGGTTIPGADPGDMAPGSATTTPPDATAIPAPTVAGPFTAVGDPIPIPELALGAFAVGPIDFGDEDGFGRLVASLDQPDAVTLIDDGSLGLCLGEPGFAAVWGPFTALFTGTPEDGELAGYRLAARPGGHPTAALTTLSGLQVGETVADLESVYATFTIGYEQIDGVPGFILVRSDGATLLWGPVTSAEADGSVDGIYSPRPCDAGPALSG
;
A
#
# COMPACT_ATOMS: atom_id res chain seq x y z
N MET A 1 61.27 19.76 44.81
CA MET A 1 61.66 18.48 44.19
C MET A 1 61.15 17.39 45.10
N THR A 2 59.95 16.90 44.80
CA THR A 2 59.29 15.83 45.56
C THR A 2 58.49 15.04 44.55
N ALA A 3 58.87 13.78 44.35
CA ALA A 3 58.21 12.86 43.43
C ALA A 3 56.88 12.37 44.02
N PRO A 4 55.87 12.06 43.19
CA PRO A 4 54.79 11.17 43.58
C PRO A 4 55.01 9.75 43.09
N THR A 5 54.63 8.84 43.97
CA THR A 5 54.78 7.40 43.97
C THR A 5 53.75 6.72 43.06
N ASP A 6 54.23 5.70 42.36
CA ASP A 6 53.47 4.76 41.51
C ASP A 6 52.65 3.81 42.39
N VAL A 7 51.37 3.58 42.04
CA VAL A 7 50.48 2.60 42.70
C VAL A 7 50.03 1.58 41.67
N THR A 8 50.68 0.42 41.71
CA THR A 8 50.33 -0.79 40.98
C THR A 8 49.08 -1.43 41.60
N ALA A 9 47.99 -1.50 40.82
CA ALA A 9 46.81 -2.28 41.17
C ALA A 9 46.90 -3.69 40.55
N GLU A 10 47.06 -4.69 41.41
CA GLU A 10 47.08 -6.11 41.08
C GLU A 10 45.63 -6.61 40.89
N GLY A 11 45.27 -6.95 39.65
CA GLY A 11 43.94 -7.42 39.28
C GLY A 11 43.72 -8.88 39.68
N ALA A 12 42.69 -9.12 40.51
CA ALA A 12 42.23 -10.46 40.86
C ALA A 12 41.60 -11.18 39.65
N PRO A 13 41.81 -12.51 39.49
CA PRO A 13 41.21 -13.27 38.40
C PRO A 13 39.70 -13.49 38.60
N PRO A 14 38.93 -13.58 37.49
CA PRO A 14 37.48 -13.77 37.55
C PRO A 14 37.08 -15.18 38.05
N PRO A 15 35.92 -15.32 38.71
CA PRO A 15 35.45 -16.61 39.21
C PRO A 15 34.95 -17.52 38.08
N THR A 16 35.35 -18.78 38.15
CA THR A 16 34.92 -19.88 37.30
C THR A 16 33.41 -20.15 37.46
N PRO A 17 32.62 -20.29 36.36
CA PRO A 17 31.21 -20.65 36.47
C PRO A 17 31.03 -22.12 36.87
N ALA A 18 30.18 -22.34 37.88
CA ALA A 18 29.82 -23.66 38.38
C ALA A 18 28.90 -24.39 37.38
N ALA A 19 29.31 -25.59 36.98
CA ALA A 19 28.51 -26.49 36.17
C ALA A 19 27.34 -27.04 37.01
N THR A 20 26.10 -26.69 36.65
CA THR A 20 24.89 -27.29 37.22
C THR A 20 24.47 -28.45 36.34
N THR A 21 24.64 -29.67 36.83
CA THR A 21 24.17 -30.90 36.19
C THR A 21 22.68 -31.08 36.51
N ALA A 22 21.80 -30.79 35.55
CA ALA A 22 20.38 -31.11 35.64
C ALA A 22 20.14 -32.56 35.19
N ALA A 23 19.68 -33.39 36.12
CA ALA A 23 19.27 -34.76 35.86
C ALA A 23 17.94 -34.78 35.10
N ALA A 24 17.93 -35.36 33.90
CA ALA A 24 16.72 -35.60 33.12
C ALA A 24 15.94 -36.78 33.74
N ALA A 25 14.78 -36.47 34.34
CA ALA A 25 13.78 -37.48 34.69
C ALA A 25 13.02 -37.90 33.42
N LYS A 26 13.13 -39.18 33.08
CA LYS A 26 12.40 -39.83 31.99
C LYS A 26 10.95 -40.06 32.44
N LEU A 27 10.03 -39.21 31.97
CA LEU A 27 8.58 -39.42 32.11
C LEU A 27 8.10 -40.19 30.88
N ASP A 28 7.56 -41.39 31.11
CA ASP A 28 6.87 -42.18 30.08
C ASP A 28 5.58 -41.46 29.65
N PRO A 29 5.32 -41.33 28.33
CA PRO A 29 4.08 -40.74 27.83
C PRO A 29 2.88 -41.67 28.09
N PRO A 30 1.70 -41.13 28.42
CA PRO A 30 0.50 -41.93 28.60
C PRO A 30 0.08 -42.59 27.28
N GLN A 31 -0.07 -43.92 27.32
CA GLN A 31 -0.64 -44.72 26.25
C GLN A 31 -2.13 -44.36 26.07
N VAL A 32 -2.43 -43.57 25.05
CA VAL A 32 -3.80 -43.30 24.61
C VAL A 32 -4.25 -44.45 23.70
N SER A 33 -5.24 -45.21 24.15
CA SER A 33 -5.85 -46.28 23.35
C SER A 33 -6.61 -45.69 22.15
N PRO A 34 -6.44 -46.22 20.93
CA PRO A 34 -7.19 -45.74 19.78
C PRO A 34 -8.65 -46.19 19.88
N SER A 35 -9.57 -45.24 20.05
CA SER A 35 -11.00 -45.47 19.87
C SER A 35 -11.27 -45.71 18.38
N SER A 36 -11.74 -46.91 18.08
CA SER A 36 -12.19 -47.32 16.75
C SER A 36 -13.51 -46.61 16.42
N THR A 37 -13.42 -45.53 15.64
CA THR A 37 -14.60 -44.88 15.06
C THR A 37 -14.84 -45.50 13.69
N ALA A 38 -15.96 -46.20 13.55
CA ALA A 38 -16.42 -46.75 12.27
C ALA A 38 -16.69 -45.61 11.27
N PRO A 39 -16.43 -45.81 9.97
CA PRO A 39 -16.63 -44.79 8.94
C PRO A 39 -18.12 -44.44 8.80
N VAL A 40 -18.43 -43.16 8.98
CA VAL A 40 -19.75 -42.58 8.68
C VAL A 40 -19.94 -42.59 7.17
N PRO A 41 -21.06 -43.14 6.63
CA PRO A 41 -21.32 -43.12 5.20
C PRO A 41 -21.53 -41.67 4.72
N PRO A 42 -21.09 -41.33 3.49
CA PRO A 42 -21.24 -39.99 2.94
C PRO A 42 -22.72 -39.62 2.79
N PRO A 43 -23.09 -38.35 3.02
CA PRO A 43 -24.46 -37.89 2.82
C PRO A 43 -24.87 -38.05 1.36
N SER A 44 -26.04 -38.66 1.15
CA SER A 44 -26.61 -38.87 -0.17
C SER A 44 -26.88 -37.52 -0.85
N THR A 45 -26.28 -37.33 -2.02
CA THR A 45 -26.47 -36.14 -2.85
C THR A 45 -27.95 -36.01 -3.22
N PRO A 46 -28.63 -34.89 -2.89
CA PRO A 46 -30.00 -34.69 -3.32
C PRO A 46 -30.05 -34.51 -4.85
N PRO A 47 -31.09 -35.02 -5.53
CA PRO A 47 -31.23 -34.87 -6.97
C PRO A 47 -31.36 -33.39 -7.36
N PRO A 48 -30.87 -32.99 -8.55
CA PRO A 48 -30.95 -31.61 -9.01
C PRO A 48 -32.40 -31.17 -9.10
N ARG A 49 -32.74 -30.10 -8.36
CA ARG A 49 -34.02 -29.41 -8.51
C ARG A 49 -34.10 -28.84 -9.93
N ALA A 50 -35.17 -29.17 -10.63
CA ALA A 50 -35.52 -28.54 -11.90
C ALA A 50 -35.62 -27.02 -11.68
N LEU A 51 -34.84 -26.26 -12.45
CA LEU A 51 -34.94 -24.81 -12.53
C LEU A 51 -36.31 -24.46 -13.11
N ASP A 52 -37.21 -23.98 -12.27
CA ASP A 52 -38.42 -23.30 -12.71
C ASP A 52 -38.03 -22.03 -13.47
N ARG A 53 -38.48 -21.97 -14.72
CA ARG A 53 -38.32 -20.86 -15.66
C ARG A 53 -38.94 -19.60 -15.05
N VAL A 54 -38.10 -18.63 -14.69
CA VAL A 54 -38.55 -17.27 -14.39
C VAL A 54 -39.08 -16.65 -15.70
N PRO A 55 -40.33 -16.13 -15.74
CA PRO A 55 -40.85 -15.46 -16.91
C PRO A 55 -40.11 -14.13 -17.14
N ASN A 56 -39.68 -13.95 -18.39
CA ASN A 56 -38.98 -12.78 -18.91
C ASN A 56 -39.84 -11.52 -18.71
N PRO A 57 -39.33 -10.43 -18.09
CA PRO A 57 -40.09 -9.20 -17.95
C PRO A 57 -40.34 -8.54 -19.31
N THR A 58 -41.61 -8.20 -19.56
CA THR A 58 -42.07 -7.47 -20.74
C THR A 58 -41.38 -6.10 -20.82
N PRO A 59 -40.81 -5.70 -21.98
CA PRO A 59 -40.23 -4.38 -22.14
C PRO A 59 -41.30 -3.28 -22.07
N PRO A 60 -40.98 -2.10 -21.50
CA PRO A 60 -41.90 -0.98 -21.45
C PRO A 60 -42.21 -0.43 -22.85
N PRO A 61 -43.43 0.09 -23.09
CA PRO A 61 -43.84 0.66 -24.37
C PRO A 61 -43.05 1.94 -24.69
N GLY A 62 -42.77 2.10 -25.99
CA GLY A 62 -41.73 2.97 -26.53
C GLY A 62 -41.87 4.47 -26.24
N SER A 63 -40.74 5.09 -25.93
CA SER A 63 -40.54 6.53 -26.05
C SER A 63 -40.43 6.90 -27.52
N ALA A 64 -41.32 7.79 -27.95
CA ALA A 64 -41.37 8.33 -29.29
C ALA A 64 -40.07 9.09 -29.63
N VAL A 65 -39.51 8.75 -30.79
CA VAL A 65 -38.41 9.48 -31.43
C VAL A 65 -38.93 10.84 -31.87
N HIS A 66 -38.40 11.92 -31.29
CA HIS A 66 -38.53 13.26 -31.86
C HIS A 66 -37.48 13.42 -32.97
N PRO A 67 -37.86 13.83 -34.19
CA PRO A 67 -36.89 14.17 -35.23
C PRO A 67 -36.19 15.48 -34.86
N ILE A 68 -34.86 15.44 -34.79
CA ILE A 68 -34.02 16.64 -34.70
C ILE A 68 -33.92 17.22 -36.11
N ASP A 69 -34.50 18.41 -36.26
CA ASP A 69 -34.41 19.27 -37.41
C ASP A 69 -32.96 19.76 -37.57
N ALA A 70 -32.36 19.52 -38.73
CA ALA A 70 -31.02 20.00 -39.07
C ALA A 70 -31.12 21.45 -39.60
N PRO A 71 -30.36 22.41 -39.07
CA PRO A 71 -30.27 23.73 -39.70
C PRO A 71 -29.34 23.66 -40.93
N PRO A 72 -29.68 24.33 -42.04
CA PRO A 72 -28.77 24.51 -43.17
C PRO A 72 -27.93 25.78 -43.00
N HIS A 73 -27.01 25.96 -43.96
CA HIS A 73 -26.28 27.19 -44.32
C HIS A 73 -24.95 27.38 -43.58
N ASP A 74 -23.88 27.88 -44.19
CA ASP A 74 -23.50 28.11 -45.59
C ASP A 74 -21.99 28.41 -45.52
N SER A 75 -21.25 27.99 -46.54
CA SER A 75 -19.84 28.40 -46.69
C SER A 75 -19.79 29.78 -47.37
N ALA A 76 -19.13 30.77 -46.77
CA ALA A 76 -18.55 31.89 -47.52
C ALA A 76 -17.45 32.63 -46.74
N LEU A 77 -16.32 32.79 -47.41
CA LEU A 77 -15.15 33.61 -47.07
C LEU A 77 -15.48 35.08 -46.77
N HIS A 78 -14.83 35.66 -45.76
CA HIS A 78 -14.22 36.99 -45.90
C HIS A 78 -13.04 37.18 -44.95
N LEU A 79 -11.88 37.47 -45.54
CA LEU A 79 -10.74 38.15 -44.92
C LEU A 79 -11.14 39.63 -44.75
N ASP A 80 -10.91 40.20 -43.58
CA ASP A 80 -10.48 41.60 -43.48
C ASP A 80 -9.74 41.84 -42.17
N GLU A 81 -8.65 42.58 -42.32
CA GLU A 81 -7.63 42.95 -41.34
C GLU A 81 -7.88 44.42 -40.91
N ASP A 82 -7.39 44.77 -39.72
CA ASP A 82 -7.28 46.11 -39.12
C ASP A 82 -8.50 46.86 -38.52
N ALA A 83 -8.43 47.01 -37.17
CA ALA A 83 -8.33 48.30 -36.43
C ALA A 83 -9.20 48.36 -35.14
N PRO A 84 -8.71 49.04 -34.07
CA PRO A 84 -9.30 48.99 -32.73
C PRO A 84 -10.34 50.10 -32.48
N GLY A 85 -11.43 49.74 -31.81
CA GLY A 85 -12.44 50.70 -31.34
C GLY A 85 -13.37 50.09 -30.29
N SER A 86 -13.07 50.36 -29.02
CA SER A 86 -14.04 50.32 -27.90
C SER A 86 -14.86 51.63 -27.89
N PRO A 87 -15.94 51.76 -27.09
CA PRO A 87 -16.93 50.79 -26.61
C PRO A 87 -18.39 51.29 -26.80
N THR A 88 -19.39 50.40 -26.65
CA THR A 88 -20.80 50.78 -26.34
C THR A 88 -21.48 49.53 -25.75
N SER A 89 -21.67 49.43 -24.44
CA SER A 89 -22.81 49.96 -23.66
C SER A 89 -24.19 49.54 -24.20
N GLY A 90 -24.80 48.52 -23.58
CA GLY A 90 -26.26 48.35 -23.57
C GLY A 90 -26.75 46.91 -23.64
N GLY A 91 -27.04 46.29 -22.49
CA GLY A 91 -27.64 44.95 -22.43
C GLY A 91 -28.13 44.59 -21.03
N LYS A 92 -29.24 45.21 -20.63
CA LYS A 92 -29.86 45.12 -19.31
C LYS A 92 -30.94 44.04 -19.36
N GLY A 93 -30.88 43.04 -18.47
CA GLY A 93 -32.07 42.34 -17.97
C GLY A 93 -32.10 40.82 -18.13
N GLY A 94 -32.07 40.11 -17.00
CA GLY A 94 -32.52 38.73 -16.88
C GLY A 94 -31.46 37.80 -16.30
N GLY A 95 -31.59 37.41 -15.02
CA GLY A 95 -30.82 36.28 -14.48
C GLY A 95 -30.39 36.33 -13.02
N LEU A 96 -30.93 37.22 -12.18
CA LEU A 96 -30.62 37.21 -10.75
C LEU A 96 -31.21 36.00 -10.00
N GLY A 97 -32.20 35.31 -10.59
CA GLY A 97 -32.80 34.10 -9.99
C GLY A 97 -31.98 32.81 -10.18
N GLN A 98 -31.21 32.69 -11.26
CA GLN A 98 -30.49 31.44 -11.58
C GLN A 98 -29.14 31.32 -10.87
N ARG A 99 -28.51 32.46 -10.53
CA ARG A 99 -27.24 32.47 -9.78
C ARG A 99 -27.41 32.20 -8.29
N LEU A 100 -28.59 32.46 -7.72
CA LEU A 100 -28.89 32.10 -6.31
C LEU A 100 -29.19 30.61 -6.14
N LEU A 101 -29.72 29.94 -7.17
CA LEU A 101 -30.07 28.52 -7.09
C LEU A 101 -28.83 27.60 -7.15
N ILE A 102 -27.83 27.97 -7.96
CA ILE A 102 -26.55 27.21 -8.04
C ILE A 102 -25.72 27.41 -6.76
N ALA A 103 -25.67 28.62 -6.19
CA ALA A 103 -24.95 28.87 -4.93
C ALA A 103 -25.60 28.14 -3.74
N GLY A 104 -26.92 28.01 -3.71
CA GLY A 104 -27.64 27.29 -2.66
C GLY A 104 -27.38 25.77 -2.66
N ILE A 105 -27.28 25.15 -3.85
CA ILE A 105 -27.02 23.70 -3.97
C ILE A 105 -25.59 23.38 -3.53
N VAL A 106 -24.59 24.19 -3.93
CA VAL A 106 -23.19 23.97 -3.52
C VAL A 106 -23.03 24.13 -2.00
N ALA A 107 -23.69 25.10 -1.38
CA ALA A 107 -23.64 25.27 0.08
C ALA A 107 -24.32 24.11 0.84
N ALA A 108 -25.42 23.54 0.30
CA ALA A 108 -26.12 22.41 0.91
C ALA A 108 -25.31 21.11 0.82
N VAL A 109 -24.60 20.87 -0.29
CA VAL A 109 -23.73 19.69 -0.46
C VAL A 109 -22.52 19.78 0.50
N ILE A 110 -21.90 20.96 0.62
CA ILE A 110 -20.80 21.18 1.56
C ILE A 110 -21.27 21.00 3.01
N ALA A 111 -22.41 21.57 3.40
CA ALA A 111 -22.96 21.41 4.74
C ALA A 111 -23.35 19.95 5.06
N GLY A 112 -23.92 19.22 4.09
CA GLY A 112 -24.24 17.80 4.25
C GLY A 112 -22.99 16.94 4.44
N TRP A 113 -21.89 17.26 3.74
CA TRP A 113 -20.64 16.52 3.84
C TRP A 113 -19.96 16.69 5.22
N PHE A 114 -19.99 17.91 5.79
CA PHE A 114 -19.48 18.14 7.16
C PHE A 114 -20.31 17.44 8.25
N VAL A 115 -21.61 17.23 8.04
CA VAL A 115 -22.45 16.47 8.99
C VAL A 115 -22.12 14.98 8.96
N VAL A 116 -21.80 14.42 7.79
CA VAL A 116 -21.35 13.02 7.68
C VAL A 116 -19.96 12.84 8.29
N LEU A 117 -19.04 13.79 8.07
CA LEU A 117 -17.71 13.75 8.70
C LEU A 117 -17.80 13.85 10.24
N ALA A 118 -18.65 14.73 10.77
CA ALA A 118 -18.84 14.89 12.22
C ALA A 118 -19.52 13.66 12.88
N TRP A 119 -20.23 12.83 12.10
CA TRP A 119 -20.82 11.58 12.59
C TRP A 119 -19.81 10.41 12.55
N VAL A 120 -18.85 10.45 11.63
CA VAL A 120 -17.76 9.46 11.52
C VAL A 120 -16.63 9.74 12.50
N THR A 121 -16.40 11.00 12.88
CA THR A 121 -15.41 11.38 13.90
C THR A 121 -16.06 11.65 15.27
N GLY A 122 -17.21 11.03 15.55
CA GLY A 122 -17.90 11.16 16.81
C GLY A 122 -17.09 10.55 17.95
N ASP A 123 -16.21 11.36 18.54
CA ASP A 123 -15.53 11.12 19.80
C ASP A 123 -16.52 10.68 20.88
N ASP A 124 -16.30 9.49 21.45
CA ASP A 124 -16.83 9.12 22.75
C ASP A 124 -16.13 9.98 23.83
N PRO A 125 -16.84 10.88 24.55
CA PRO A 125 -16.24 11.60 25.65
C PRO A 125 -16.22 10.69 26.88
N GLY A 126 -15.10 9.98 27.04
CA GLY A 126 -14.61 9.60 28.36
C GLY A 126 -14.49 8.11 28.59
N THR A 127 -13.25 7.65 28.74
CA THR A 127 -12.82 6.97 29.97
C THR A 127 -11.31 7.16 30.11
N ASP A 128 -10.91 7.79 31.22
CA ASP A 128 -9.53 7.90 31.68
C ASP A 128 -8.85 6.53 31.77
N SER A 129 -7.66 6.41 31.19
CA SER A 129 -6.63 5.47 31.67
C SER A 129 -5.25 6.02 31.35
N GLY A 130 -4.64 6.61 32.37
CA GLY A 130 -3.30 7.17 32.30
C GLY A 130 -2.26 6.10 31.97
N ARG A 131 -1.48 6.34 30.93
CA ARG A 131 -0.21 5.64 30.68
C ARG A 131 0.93 6.63 30.80
N ALA A 132 1.76 6.43 31.81
CA ALA A 132 2.92 7.26 32.09
C ALA A 132 3.96 7.14 30.97
N THR A 133 4.34 8.28 30.38
CA THR A 133 5.46 8.39 29.46
C THR A 133 6.76 8.38 30.25
N ALA A 134 7.53 7.29 30.14
CA ALA A 134 8.91 7.26 30.62
C ALA A 134 9.85 7.73 29.50
N THR A 135 10.25 9.00 29.56
CA THR A 135 11.32 9.55 28.72
C THR A 135 12.67 9.00 29.21
N THR A 136 13.24 8.04 28.49
CA THR A 136 14.63 7.63 28.68
C THR A 136 15.50 8.40 27.69
N ALA A 137 16.32 9.31 28.21
CA ALA A 137 17.35 10.00 27.45
C ALA A 137 18.46 9.00 27.07
N ALA A 138 18.68 8.77 25.78
CA ALA A 138 19.83 8.05 25.28
C ALA A 138 21.00 9.02 25.03
N THR A 139 22.02 8.84 25.85
CA THR A 139 23.34 9.47 25.79
C THR A 139 24.06 9.13 24.49
N GLY A 140 24.70 10.15 23.89
CA GLY A 140 25.40 10.07 22.61
C GLY A 140 26.54 9.04 22.56
N GLY A 141 26.59 8.31 21.46
CA GLY A 141 27.70 7.47 21.04
C GLY A 141 28.31 8.01 19.76
N THR A 142 29.52 8.55 19.84
CA THR A 142 30.33 8.96 18.70
C THR A 142 30.94 7.72 18.05
N GLY A 143 30.37 7.29 16.91
CA GLY A 143 30.90 6.18 16.11
C GLY A 143 31.82 6.68 14.99
N THR A 144 33.13 6.53 15.15
CA THR A 144 34.12 6.75 14.09
C THR A 144 34.11 5.61 13.07
N SER A 145 33.96 5.95 11.79
CA SER A 145 33.97 5.02 10.66
C SER A 145 35.41 4.66 10.26
N PRO A 146 35.76 3.37 10.03
CA PRO A 146 37.06 3.01 9.48
C PRO A 146 37.08 3.18 7.95
N VAL A 147 37.96 4.06 7.48
CA VAL A 147 38.35 4.19 6.07
C VAL A 147 39.22 2.99 5.69
N ALA A 148 38.68 2.10 4.85
CA ALA A 148 39.44 1.03 4.23
C ALA A 148 40.25 1.59 3.04
N GLY A 149 41.56 1.69 3.23
CA GLY A 149 42.50 2.05 2.17
C GLY A 149 42.74 0.87 1.21
N GLY A 150 42.34 1.04 -0.04
CA GLY A 150 42.74 0.18 -1.16
C GLY A 150 43.72 0.93 -2.07
N GLY A 151 45.02 0.69 -1.90
CA GLY A 151 46.04 1.16 -2.82
C GLY A 151 46.16 0.21 -4.02
N THR A 152 46.14 0.75 -5.24
CA THR A 152 46.58 0.03 -6.44
C THR A 152 47.44 0.95 -7.29
N THR A 153 48.70 0.55 -7.48
CA THR A 153 49.67 1.19 -8.38
C THR A 153 49.48 0.67 -9.80
N ILE A 154 49.35 1.59 -10.77
CA ILE A 154 49.48 1.29 -12.21
C ILE A 154 50.73 2.02 -12.73
N PRO A 155 51.71 1.32 -13.32
CA PRO A 155 52.74 1.96 -14.13
C PRO A 155 52.46 1.82 -15.63
N GLY A 156 52.74 2.89 -16.38
CA GLY A 156 53.12 2.78 -17.79
C GLY A 156 52.10 3.30 -18.78
N ALA A 157 52.33 4.52 -19.24
CA ALA A 157 51.75 5.06 -20.47
C ALA A 157 52.51 4.51 -21.69
N ASP A 158 51.77 4.10 -22.73
CA ASP A 158 52.25 4.04 -24.11
C ASP A 158 51.09 4.47 -25.03
N PRO A 159 51.25 5.47 -25.92
CA PRO A 159 50.18 5.93 -26.81
C PRO A 159 50.23 5.16 -28.13
N GLY A 160 49.42 4.10 -28.21
CA GLY A 160 49.21 3.30 -29.42
C GLY A 160 47.78 3.42 -29.94
N ASP A 161 47.65 4.11 -31.05
CA ASP A 161 46.47 4.35 -31.89
C ASP A 161 45.70 3.06 -32.27
N MET A 162 44.50 2.83 -31.69
CA MET A 162 43.47 1.90 -32.21
C MET A 162 42.05 2.32 -31.80
N ALA A 163 41.14 2.22 -32.76
CA ALA A 163 39.73 2.62 -32.69
C ALA A 163 38.93 1.98 -31.53
N PRO A 164 37.96 2.70 -30.92
CA PRO A 164 37.17 2.16 -29.81
C PRO A 164 36.09 1.21 -30.33
N GLY A 165 36.38 -0.09 -30.31
CA GLY A 165 35.35 -1.13 -30.26
C GLY A 165 34.78 -1.20 -28.85
N SER A 166 33.56 -0.73 -28.63
CA SER A 166 32.84 -0.92 -27.37
C SER A 166 32.54 -2.41 -27.19
N ALA A 167 33.39 -3.12 -26.46
CA ALA A 167 33.06 -4.42 -25.92
C ALA A 167 32.17 -4.22 -24.70
N THR A 168 30.85 -4.33 -24.89
CA THR A 168 29.89 -4.43 -23.79
C THR A 168 30.12 -5.77 -23.10
N THR A 169 30.86 -5.77 -21.99
CA THR A 169 30.92 -6.90 -21.06
C THR A 169 29.63 -6.90 -20.24
N THR A 170 28.68 -7.75 -20.60
CA THR A 170 27.52 -8.04 -19.76
C THR A 170 28.04 -8.69 -18.46
N PRO A 171 27.84 -8.09 -17.28
CA PRO A 171 28.20 -8.73 -16.03
C PRO A 171 27.45 -10.07 -15.90
N PRO A 172 28.06 -11.10 -15.31
CA PRO A 172 27.40 -12.38 -15.11
C PRO A 172 26.14 -12.16 -14.26
N ASP A 173 25.00 -12.67 -14.75
CA ASP A 173 23.72 -12.69 -14.02
C ASP A 173 23.97 -13.31 -12.64
N ALA A 174 23.90 -12.49 -11.60
CA ALA A 174 23.93 -12.99 -10.24
C ALA A 174 22.68 -13.87 -10.06
N THR A 175 22.89 -15.17 -9.83
CA THR A 175 21.80 -16.09 -9.55
C THR A 175 21.16 -15.65 -8.24
N ALA A 176 20.00 -15.01 -8.32
CA ALA A 176 19.25 -14.57 -7.14
C ALA A 176 18.91 -15.81 -6.29
N ILE A 177 19.39 -15.81 -5.05
CA ILE A 177 19.00 -16.83 -4.07
C ILE A 177 17.51 -16.57 -3.79
N PRO A 178 16.61 -17.58 -3.95
CA PRO A 178 15.21 -17.38 -3.66
C PRO A 178 15.03 -17.02 -2.18
N ALA A 179 14.25 -15.98 -1.89
CA ALA A 179 13.96 -15.56 -0.54
C ALA A 179 13.32 -16.72 0.26
N PRO A 180 13.66 -16.88 1.55
CA PRO A 180 13.09 -17.93 2.37
C PRO A 180 11.58 -17.75 2.50
N THR A 181 10.84 -18.83 2.20
CA THR A 181 9.38 -18.88 2.34
C THR A 181 9.00 -19.66 3.60
N VAL A 182 8.01 -19.15 4.32
CA VAL A 182 7.45 -19.80 5.51
C VAL A 182 6.18 -20.54 5.10
N ALA A 183 6.14 -21.84 5.35
CA ALA A 183 4.96 -22.65 5.06
C ALA A 183 3.98 -22.60 6.24
N GLY A 184 2.69 -22.44 5.95
CA GLY A 184 1.60 -22.49 6.94
C GLY A 184 1.33 -23.89 7.51
N PRO A 185 0.30 -24.05 8.36
CA PRO A 185 -0.82 -23.11 8.53
C PRO A 185 -0.53 -21.97 9.52
N PHE A 186 -1.06 -20.79 9.22
CA PHE A 186 -1.06 -19.63 10.10
C PHE A 186 -2.36 -19.55 10.89
N THR A 187 -2.29 -19.09 12.14
CA THR A 187 -3.45 -19.00 13.03
C THR A 187 -4.28 -17.76 12.70
N ALA A 188 -5.56 -17.97 12.39
CA ALA A 188 -6.53 -16.88 12.31
C ALA A 188 -6.79 -16.30 13.71
N VAL A 189 -6.81 -14.97 13.82
CA VAL A 189 -7.06 -14.25 15.08
C VAL A 189 -8.24 -13.30 14.88
N GLY A 190 -9.17 -13.30 15.85
CA GLY A 190 -10.35 -12.44 15.82
C GLY A 190 -11.46 -12.91 14.86
N ASP A 191 -12.49 -12.08 14.72
CA ASP A 191 -13.59 -12.31 13.79
C ASP A 191 -13.19 -11.89 12.36
N PRO A 192 -13.62 -12.63 11.32
CA PRO A 192 -13.34 -12.28 9.94
C PRO A 192 -14.00 -10.96 9.56
N ILE A 193 -13.24 -10.10 8.89
CA ILE A 193 -13.71 -8.84 8.32
C ILE A 193 -14.21 -9.13 6.89
N PRO A 194 -15.45 -8.77 6.54
CA PRO A 194 -15.94 -8.91 5.17
C PRO A 194 -15.06 -8.17 4.17
N ILE A 195 -14.84 -8.73 2.97
CA ILE A 195 -14.03 -8.08 1.92
C ILE A 195 -14.46 -6.64 1.61
N PRO A 196 -15.77 -6.28 1.55
CA PRO A 196 -16.18 -4.89 1.33
C PRO A 196 -15.78 -3.93 2.46
N GLU A 197 -15.48 -4.45 3.65
CA GLU A 197 -15.03 -3.69 4.82
C GLU A 197 -13.49 -3.63 4.92
N LEU A 198 -12.75 -4.43 4.14
CA LEU A 198 -11.29 -4.40 4.02
C LEU A 198 -10.79 -3.29 3.07
N ALA A 199 -11.36 -2.09 3.18
CA ALA A 199 -11.01 -0.97 2.32
C ALA A 199 -9.57 -0.47 2.55
N LEU A 200 -8.83 -0.21 1.48
CA LEU A 200 -7.43 0.20 1.52
C LEU A 200 -7.29 1.70 1.87
N GLY A 201 -6.71 1.99 3.03
CA GLY A 201 -6.35 3.34 3.47
C GLY A 201 -4.88 3.65 3.20
N ALA A 202 -4.45 4.89 3.41
CA ALA A 202 -3.01 5.21 3.34
C ALA A 202 -2.20 4.47 4.42
N PHE A 203 -2.81 4.27 5.60
CA PHE A 203 -2.16 3.69 6.77
C PHE A 203 -2.96 2.55 7.41
N ALA A 204 -3.84 1.91 6.63
CA ALA A 204 -4.76 0.89 7.13
C ALA A 204 -5.26 -0.04 6.01
N VAL A 205 -5.75 -1.22 6.42
CA VAL A 205 -6.52 -2.16 5.60
C VAL A 205 -7.81 -2.48 6.35
N GLY A 206 -8.90 -1.84 5.93
CA GLY A 206 -10.17 -1.85 6.65
C GLY A 206 -10.01 -1.31 8.07
N PRO A 207 -10.54 -2.00 9.09
CA PRO A 207 -10.39 -1.63 10.50
C PRO A 207 -9.05 -2.08 11.12
N ILE A 208 -8.06 -2.45 10.31
CA ILE A 208 -6.71 -2.81 10.76
C ILE A 208 -5.79 -1.63 10.42
N ASP A 209 -5.35 -0.90 11.44
CA ASP A 209 -4.42 0.20 11.30
C ASP A 209 -2.97 -0.30 11.31
N PHE A 210 -2.03 0.53 10.84
CA PHE A 210 -0.61 0.19 10.93
C PHE A 210 -0.11 0.23 12.39
N GLY A 211 0.70 -0.75 12.75
CA GLY A 211 1.12 -0.98 14.14
C GLY A 211 0.09 -1.72 15.00
N ASP A 212 -1.02 -2.19 14.43
CA ASP A 212 -1.94 -3.10 15.11
C ASP A 212 -1.28 -4.48 15.26
N GLU A 213 -1.08 -4.90 16.51
CA GLU A 213 -0.68 -6.27 16.84
C GLU A 213 -1.80 -7.21 16.34
N ASP A 214 -1.47 -8.45 15.94
CA ASP A 214 -2.39 -9.43 15.35
C ASP A 214 -2.97 -9.08 13.96
N GLY A 215 -2.52 -7.99 13.30
CA GLY A 215 -2.99 -7.62 11.96
C GLY A 215 -2.88 -8.76 10.93
N PHE A 216 -1.81 -9.56 11.00
CA PHE A 216 -1.64 -10.74 10.15
C PHE A 216 -2.71 -11.81 10.44
N GLY A 217 -2.93 -12.14 11.72
CA GLY A 217 -3.94 -13.11 12.14
C GLY A 217 -5.36 -12.71 11.74
N ARG A 218 -5.68 -11.40 11.81
CA ARG A 218 -6.99 -10.86 11.35
C ARG A 218 -7.16 -10.96 9.84
N LEU A 219 -6.10 -10.72 9.06
CA LEU A 219 -6.14 -10.92 7.62
C LEU A 219 -6.27 -12.40 7.24
N VAL A 220 -5.60 -13.31 7.96
CA VAL A 220 -5.79 -14.76 7.80
C VAL A 220 -7.22 -15.19 8.14
N ALA A 221 -7.84 -14.58 9.15
CA ALA A 221 -9.25 -14.82 9.47
C ALA A 221 -10.18 -14.39 8.33
N SER A 222 -9.87 -13.26 7.69
CA SER A 222 -10.74 -12.60 6.71
C SER A 222 -10.57 -13.11 5.27
N LEU A 223 -9.34 -13.48 4.90
CA LEU A 223 -8.93 -13.81 3.54
C LEU A 223 -8.48 -15.27 3.37
N ASP A 224 -8.65 -16.10 4.40
CA ASP A 224 -8.08 -17.44 4.52
C ASP A 224 -6.53 -17.43 4.50
N GLN A 225 -5.92 -18.61 4.30
CA GLN A 225 -4.46 -18.75 4.27
C GLN A 225 -3.84 -17.99 3.09
N PRO A 226 -2.70 -17.31 3.29
CA PRO A 226 -1.97 -16.69 2.18
C PRO A 226 -1.42 -17.75 1.23
N ASP A 227 -1.34 -17.40 -0.06
CA ASP A 227 -0.69 -18.19 -1.10
C ASP A 227 0.81 -18.35 -0.84
N ALA A 228 1.44 -17.32 -0.25
CA ALA A 228 2.85 -17.31 0.10
C ALA A 228 3.13 -16.37 1.27
N VAL A 229 4.10 -16.74 2.10
CA VAL A 229 4.72 -15.86 3.10
C VAL A 229 6.23 -15.87 2.90
N THR A 230 6.81 -14.69 2.72
CA THR A 230 8.24 -14.50 2.42
C THR A 230 8.86 -13.58 3.47
N LEU A 231 9.96 -14.01 4.09
CA LEU A 231 10.71 -13.16 5.01
C LEU A 231 11.52 -12.11 4.23
N ILE A 232 11.61 -10.91 4.79
CA ILE A 232 12.27 -9.75 4.20
C ILE A 232 13.25 -9.19 5.24
N ASP A 233 14.53 -9.15 4.88
CA ASP A 233 15.63 -8.67 5.71
C ASP A 233 16.48 -7.59 5.03
N ASP A 234 16.27 -7.38 3.73
CA ASP A 234 17.03 -6.45 2.88
C ASP A 234 16.35 -5.11 2.65
N GLY A 235 15.20 -4.87 3.31
CA GLY A 235 14.36 -3.68 3.09
C GLY A 235 13.63 -3.69 1.75
N SER A 236 13.60 -4.83 1.04
CA SER A 236 12.78 -4.97 -0.17
C SER A 236 11.31 -4.71 0.12
N LEU A 237 10.57 -4.31 -0.92
CA LEU A 237 9.16 -3.94 -0.86
C LEU A 237 8.83 -2.70 0.02
N GLY A 238 9.86 -2.06 0.60
CA GLY A 238 9.76 -0.82 1.36
C GLY A 238 9.75 -1.00 2.88
N LEU A 239 10.11 -2.17 3.39
CA LEU A 239 10.37 -2.37 4.84
C LEU A 239 11.70 -1.74 5.25
N CYS A 240 11.87 -1.49 6.55
CA CYS A 240 13.02 -0.73 7.04
C CYS A 240 14.27 -1.61 7.05
N LEU A 241 15.36 -1.08 6.49
CA LEU A 241 16.62 -1.81 6.41
C LEU A 241 17.10 -2.16 7.83
N GLY A 242 17.33 -3.44 8.08
CA GLY A 242 17.78 -3.94 9.37
C GLY A 242 16.67 -4.26 10.37
N GLU A 243 15.40 -4.07 10.01
CA GLU A 243 14.26 -4.56 10.78
C GLU A 243 13.72 -5.84 10.13
N PRO A 244 13.52 -6.92 10.90
CA PRO A 244 12.91 -8.12 10.37
C PRO A 244 11.47 -7.82 9.97
N GLY A 245 11.04 -8.34 8.84
CA GLY A 245 9.65 -8.34 8.45
C GLY A 245 9.33 -9.44 7.45
N PHE A 246 8.09 -9.46 6.99
CA PHE A 246 7.64 -10.44 6.02
C PHE A 246 6.52 -9.87 5.14
N ALA A 247 6.36 -10.46 3.95
CA ALA A 247 5.22 -10.22 3.08
C ALA A 247 4.33 -11.45 3.04
N ALA A 248 3.02 -11.25 3.15
CA ALA A 248 2.01 -12.28 2.94
C ALA A 248 1.17 -11.94 1.71
N VAL A 249 0.97 -12.92 0.83
CA VAL A 249 0.34 -12.73 -0.49
C VAL A 249 -0.99 -13.49 -0.57
N TRP A 250 -2.05 -12.80 -0.96
CA TRP A 250 -3.38 -13.34 -1.30
C TRP A 250 -3.76 -12.85 -2.70
N GLY A 251 -3.41 -13.63 -3.74
CA GLY A 251 -3.62 -13.30 -5.14
C GLY A 251 -2.94 -11.97 -5.54
N PRO A 252 -3.70 -10.91 -5.92
CA PRO A 252 -3.18 -9.58 -6.24
C PRO A 252 -2.79 -8.73 -5.02
N PHE A 253 -3.20 -9.12 -3.81
CA PHE A 253 -2.97 -8.35 -2.59
C PHE A 253 -1.77 -8.90 -1.82
N THR A 254 -0.82 -8.04 -1.50
CA THR A 254 0.33 -8.34 -0.65
C THR A 254 0.29 -7.42 0.56
N ALA A 255 0.21 -7.96 1.77
CA ALA A 255 0.42 -7.19 2.99
C ALA A 255 1.86 -7.32 3.47
N LEU A 256 2.41 -6.22 3.99
CA LEU A 256 3.78 -6.11 4.51
C LEU A 256 3.69 -5.94 6.01
N PHE A 257 4.48 -6.71 6.75
CA PHE A 257 4.51 -6.71 8.20
C PHE A 257 5.93 -6.53 8.72
N THR A 258 6.08 -5.85 9.85
CA THR A 258 7.29 -5.88 10.68
C THR A 258 7.19 -7.03 11.68
N GLY A 259 8.32 -7.58 12.12
CA GLY A 259 8.36 -8.71 13.06
C GLY A 259 8.32 -10.08 12.39
N THR A 260 7.72 -11.06 13.08
CA THR A 260 7.57 -12.45 12.64
C THR A 260 6.11 -12.79 12.34
N PRO A 261 5.80 -13.87 11.59
CA PRO A 261 4.42 -14.25 11.32
C PRO A 261 3.56 -14.49 12.58
N GLU A 262 4.17 -14.73 13.73
CA GLU A 262 3.48 -14.93 15.01
C GLU A 262 3.11 -13.63 15.74
N ASP A 263 3.82 -12.53 15.47
CA ASP A 263 3.68 -11.23 16.16
C ASP A 263 3.67 -10.03 15.19
N GLY A 264 3.35 -10.28 13.91
CA GLY A 264 3.52 -9.32 12.84
C GLY A 264 2.59 -8.12 12.94
N GLU A 265 3.17 -6.92 12.98
CA GLU A 265 2.45 -5.65 12.90
C GLU A 265 2.29 -5.22 11.45
N LEU A 266 1.10 -4.78 11.06
CA LEU A 266 0.87 -4.32 9.69
C LEU A 266 1.66 -3.03 9.42
N ALA A 267 2.51 -3.05 8.40
CA ALA A 267 3.38 -1.94 8.03
C ALA A 267 3.01 -1.32 6.67
N GLY A 268 2.36 -2.09 5.80
CA GLY A 268 1.98 -1.61 4.48
C GLY A 268 1.24 -2.64 3.64
N TYR A 269 0.91 -2.26 2.41
CA TYR A 269 0.36 -3.19 1.42
C TYR A 269 0.71 -2.79 -0.01
N ARG A 270 0.55 -3.77 -0.91
CA ARG A 270 0.60 -3.62 -2.35
C ARG A 270 -0.60 -4.35 -2.95
N LEU A 271 -1.49 -3.65 -3.63
CA LEU A 271 -2.50 -4.26 -4.49
C LEU A 271 -2.05 -4.07 -5.94
N ALA A 272 -1.85 -5.16 -6.69
CA ALA A 272 -1.39 -5.08 -8.08
C ALA A 272 -2.31 -5.88 -9.01
N ALA A 273 -2.47 -5.41 -10.25
CA ALA A 273 -3.24 -6.10 -11.27
C ALA A 273 -2.63 -7.49 -11.51
N ARG A 274 -3.40 -8.54 -11.20
CA ARG A 274 -3.06 -9.92 -11.54
C ARG A 274 -4.25 -10.62 -12.19
N PRO A 275 -4.02 -11.38 -13.27
CA PRO A 275 -5.05 -12.26 -13.81
C PRO A 275 -5.35 -13.35 -12.77
N GLY A 276 -6.62 -13.75 -12.63
CA GLY A 276 -6.98 -14.91 -11.80
C GLY A 276 -8.27 -14.81 -10.98
N GLY A 277 -8.99 -13.68 -10.99
CA GLY A 277 -10.30 -13.58 -10.35
C GLY A 277 -10.29 -13.84 -8.83
N HIS A 278 -9.15 -13.63 -8.17
CA HIS A 278 -9.02 -13.80 -6.73
C HIS A 278 -9.93 -12.79 -5.99
N PRO A 279 -10.57 -13.15 -4.86
CA PRO A 279 -11.49 -12.24 -4.17
C PRO A 279 -10.87 -10.90 -3.76
N THR A 280 -9.57 -10.88 -3.43
CA THR A 280 -8.84 -9.64 -3.10
C THR A 280 -8.64 -8.69 -4.29
N ALA A 281 -8.93 -9.12 -5.52
CA ALA A 281 -8.99 -8.22 -6.68
C ALA A 281 -10.12 -7.19 -6.58
N ALA A 282 -11.13 -7.45 -5.74
CA ALA A 282 -12.25 -6.55 -5.49
C ALA A 282 -11.99 -5.57 -4.32
N LEU A 283 -10.80 -5.57 -3.73
CA LEU A 283 -10.45 -4.59 -2.70
C LEU A 283 -10.40 -3.20 -3.32
N THR A 284 -11.05 -2.24 -2.65
CA THR A 284 -11.10 -0.84 -3.08
C THR A 284 -10.38 0.02 -2.06
N THR A 285 -9.92 1.21 -2.44
CA THR A 285 -9.51 2.20 -1.43
C THR A 285 -10.70 2.68 -0.62
N LEU A 286 -10.45 3.36 0.50
CA LEU A 286 -11.50 4.06 1.26
C LEU A 286 -12.27 5.08 0.42
N SER A 287 -11.63 5.63 -0.63
CA SER A 287 -12.27 6.54 -1.57
C SER A 287 -12.99 5.83 -2.73
N GLY A 288 -12.93 4.50 -2.78
CA GLY A 288 -13.59 3.66 -3.79
C GLY A 288 -12.74 3.33 -5.03
N LEU A 289 -11.49 3.82 -5.11
CA LEU A 289 -10.60 3.53 -6.24
C LEU A 289 -10.27 2.03 -6.31
N GLN A 290 -10.30 1.46 -7.50
CA GLN A 290 -9.92 0.07 -7.77
C GLN A 290 -8.76 -0.04 -8.75
N VAL A 291 -8.01 -1.15 -8.65
CA VAL A 291 -7.05 -1.53 -9.69
C VAL A 291 -7.82 -1.86 -10.97
N GLY A 292 -7.33 -1.34 -12.10
CA GLY A 292 -7.95 -1.45 -13.41
C GLY A 292 -8.87 -0.28 -13.78
N GLU A 293 -9.19 0.61 -12.84
CA GLU A 293 -9.88 1.88 -13.16
C GLU A 293 -8.98 2.83 -13.94
N THR A 294 -9.59 3.82 -14.58
CA THR A 294 -8.85 4.76 -15.42
C THR A 294 -8.13 5.82 -14.60
N VAL A 295 -7.11 6.44 -15.19
CA VAL A 295 -6.46 7.62 -14.62
C VAL A 295 -7.45 8.78 -14.47
N ALA A 296 -8.43 8.91 -15.37
CA ALA A 296 -9.51 9.87 -15.19
C ALA A 296 -10.35 9.61 -13.93
N ASP A 297 -10.63 8.34 -13.62
CA ASP A 297 -11.34 7.96 -12.39
C ASP A 297 -10.48 8.27 -11.16
N LEU A 298 -9.18 7.97 -11.19
CA LEU A 298 -8.21 8.35 -10.15
C LEU A 298 -8.25 9.86 -9.87
N GLU A 299 -8.13 10.69 -10.92
CA GLU A 299 -8.16 12.14 -10.82
C GLU A 299 -9.49 12.66 -10.29
N SER A 300 -10.60 12.04 -10.68
CA SER A 300 -11.93 12.38 -10.18
C SER A 300 -12.09 12.04 -8.69
N VAL A 301 -11.68 10.84 -8.27
CA VAL A 301 -11.78 10.37 -6.88
C VAL A 301 -10.92 11.22 -5.94
N TYR A 302 -9.75 11.65 -6.41
CA TYR A 302 -8.78 12.41 -5.61
C TYR A 302 -8.64 13.87 -6.06
N ALA A 303 -9.67 14.47 -6.64
CA ALA A 303 -9.64 15.84 -7.17
C ALA A 303 -9.24 16.93 -6.15
N THR A 304 -9.31 16.63 -4.85
CA THR A 304 -8.91 17.54 -3.76
C THR A 304 -7.45 17.38 -3.33
N PHE A 305 -6.72 16.42 -3.89
CA PHE A 305 -5.34 16.10 -3.57
C PHE A 305 -4.42 16.46 -4.73
N THR A 306 -3.12 16.51 -4.44
CA THR A 306 -2.10 16.64 -5.49
C THR A 306 -1.75 15.26 -6.01
N ILE A 307 -1.98 15.03 -7.30
CA ILE A 307 -1.50 13.83 -8.01
C ILE A 307 -0.35 14.27 -8.91
N GLY A 308 0.78 13.59 -8.83
CA GLY A 308 1.84 13.70 -9.84
C GLY A 308 2.11 12.38 -10.52
N TYR A 309 2.62 12.45 -11.74
CA TYR A 309 2.98 11.28 -12.54
C TYR A 309 4.48 11.31 -12.83
N GLU A 310 5.18 10.23 -12.52
CA GLU A 310 6.62 10.09 -12.76
C GLU A 310 7.00 8.64 -13.08
N GLN A 311 8.25 8.45 -13.53
CA GLN A 311 8.79 7.11 -13.77
C GLN A 311 9.32 6.53 -12.45
N ILE A 312 8.62 5.54 -11.90
CA ILE A 312 9.02 4.81 -10.70
C ILE A 312 9.61 3.47 -11.15
N ASP A 313 10.90 3.27 -10.92
CA ASP A 313 11.63 2.07 -11.35
C ASP A 313 11.49 1.79 -12.87
N GLY A 314 11.40 2.85 -13.67
CA GLY A 314 11.28 2.78 -15.13
C GLY A 314 9.85 2.53 -15.65
N VAL A 315 8.86 2.44 -14.77
CA VAL A 315 7.43 2.28 -15.11
C VAL A 315 6.68 3.57 -14.78
N PRO A 316 5.75 4.03 -15.62
CA PRO A 316 4.92 5.18 -15.27
C PRO A 316 4.10 4.87 -14.03
N GLY A 317 4.11 5.80 -13.08
CA GLY A 317 3.37 5.68 -11.84
C GLY A 317 2.76 7.00 -11.42
N PHE A 318 1.73 6.91 -10.58
CA PHE A 318 1.15 8.05 -9.90
C PHE A 318 1.66 8.12 -8.47
N ILE A 319 1.72 9.33 -7.93
CA ILE A 319 1.99 9.60 -6.52
C ILE A 319 0.93 10.59 -6.04
N LEU A 320 0.12 10.14 -5.09
CA LEU A 320 -0.89 10.93 -4.41
C LEU A 320 -0.27 11.54 -3.15
N VAL A 321 -0.27 12.87 -3.06
CA VAL A 321 0.38 13.62 -1.98
C VAL A 321 -0.63 14.48 -1.22
N ARG A 322 -0.46 14.54 0.10
CA ARG A 322 -1.17 15.48 0.98
C ARG A 322 -0.67 16.90 0.80
N SER A 323 -1.44 17.85 1.34
CA SER A 323 -1.05 19.27 1.40
C SER A 323 0.23 19.53 2.19
N ASP A 324 0.65 18.61 3.06
CA ASP A 324 1.91 18.70 3.83
C ASP A 324 3.11 18.06 3.11
N GLY A 325 2.91 17.53 1.90
CA GLY A 325 3.95 16.89 1.10
C GLY A 325 4.15 15.40 1.39
N ALA A 326 3.39 14.81 2.31
CA ALA A 326 3.48 13.38 2.59
C ALA A 326 2.71 12.55 1.53
N THR A 327 3.34 11.49 1.03
CA THR A 327 2.70 10.53 0.13
C THR A 327 1.63 9.73 0.87
N LEU A 328 0.46 9.61 0.25
CA LEU A 328 -0.69 8.85 0.74
C LEU A 328 -0.82 7.49 0.07
N LEU A 329 -0.72 7.50 -1.25
CA LEU A 329 -0.87 6.32 -2.10
C LEU A 329 0.03 6.54 -3.32
N TRP A 330 0.53 5.46 -3.87
CA TRP A 330 1.26 5.49 -5.12
C TRP A 330 1.06 4.18 -5.86
N GLY A 331 1.43 4.12 -7.12
CA GLY A 331 1.37 2.86 -7.85
C GLY A 331 1.59 3.03 -9.34
N PRO A 332 1.82 1.91 -10.05
CA PRO A 332 2.00 1.92 -11.49
C PRO A 332 0.69 2.25 -12.20
N VAL A 333 0.82 2.95 -13.33
CA VAL A 333 -0.24 3.16 -14.32
C VAL A 333 0.27 2.69 -15.68
N THR A 334 -0.62 2.35 -16.60
CA THR A 334 -0.18 2.03 -17.98
C THR A 334 0.28 3.28 -18.75
N SER A 335 -0.27 4.45 -18.44
CA SER A 335 0.16 5.77 -18.92
C SER A 335 -0.35 6.87 -18.00
N ALA A 336 0.24 8.06 -18.04
CA ALA A 336 -0.25 9.24 -17.32
C ALA A 336 -1.45 9.94 -17.99
N GLU A 337 -1.85 9.47 -19.18
CA GLU A 337 -3.03 9.98 -19.89
C GLU A 337 -4.33 9.49 -19.23
N ALA A 338 -5.41 10.24 -19.40
CA ALA A 338 -6.71 9.98 -18.78
C ALA A 338 -7.30 8.58 -19.07
N ASP A 339 -6.98 7.99 -20.22
CA ASP A 339 -7.41 6.64 -20.64
C ASP A 339 -6.44 5.53 -20.20
N GLY A 340 -5.32 5.89 -19.57
CA GLY A 340 -4.47 4.95 -18.86
C GLY A 340 -5.22 4.26 -17.73
N SER A 341 -4.73 3.10 -17.31
CA SER A 341 -5.28 2.29 -16.23
C SER A 341 -4.36 2.29 -15.01
N VAL A 342 -4.95 2.23 -13.83
CA VAL A 342 -4.25 2.01 -12.56
C VAL A 342 -3.89 0.53 -12.43
N ASP A 343 -2.60 0.20 -12.56
CA ASP A 343 -2.12 -1.18 -12.50
C ASP A 343 -1.80 -1.63 -11.07
N GLY A 344 -1.69 -0.70 -10.12
CA GLY A 344 -1.51 -1.03 -8.72
C GLY A 344 -1.76 0.15 -7.78
N ILE A 345 -2.09 -0.17 -6.53
CA ILE A 345 -2.36 0.78 -5.45
C ILE A 345 -1.57 0.34 -4.23
N TYR A 346 -0.61 1.16 -3.82
CA TYR A 346 0.39 0.86 -2.82
C TYR A 346 0.33 1.87 -1.68
N SER A 347 0.43 1.38 -0.44
CA SER A 347 0.59 2.25 0.73
C SER A 347 1.96 2.96 0.69
N PRO A 348 2.13 4.07 1.42
CA PRO A 348 3.44 4.64 1.68
C PRO A 348 4.35 3.59 2.30
N ARG A 349 5.66 3.73 2.06
CA ARG A 349 6.64 2.88 2.72
C ARG A 349 6.79 3.34 4.18
N PRO A 350 6.83 2.43 5.16
CA PRO A 350 6.98 2.77 6.57
C PRO A 350 8.16 3.71 6.88
N CYS A 351 9.25 3.59 6.13
CA CYS A 351 10.57 4.10 6.54
C CYS A 351 10.92 5.46 5.94
N ASP A 352 10.49 5.69 4.70
CA ASP A 352 10.81 6.88 3.90
C ASP A 352 9.55 7.56 3.34
N ALA A 353 8.35 7.16 3.80
CA ALA A 353 7.05 7.60 3.30
C ALA A 353 6.80 7.29 1.81
N GLY A 354 7.65 6.52 1.13
CA GLY A 354 7.50 6.17 -0.28
C GLY A 354 8.13 7.19 -1.25
N PRO A 355 7.85 7.07 -2.56
CA PRO A 355 8.39 8.01 -3.54
C PRO A 355 7.81 9.41 -3.29
N ALA A 356 8.66 10.42 -3.47
CA ALA A 356 8.31 11.83 -3.34
C ALA A 356 8.35 12.50 -4.70
N LEU A 357 7.42 13.43 -4.95
CA LEU A 357 7.38 14.16 -6.22
C LEU A 357 8.70 14.90 -6.47
N SER A 358 9.30 14.62 -7.62
CA SER A 358 10.45 15.38 -8.12
C SER A 358 9.99 16.78 -8.52
N GLY A 359 10.33 17.79 -7.71
CA GLY A 359 10.02 19.20 -7.96
C GLY A 359 10.85 19.86 -9.06
#